data_AF-A0A1S7LEV5-F1
#
_entry.id   AF-A0A1S7LEV5-F1
#
_cell.length_a   1.000
_cell.length_b   1.000
_cell.length_c   1.000
_cell.angle_alpha   90.00
_cell.angle_beta   90.00
_cell.angle_gamma   90.00
#
_symmetry.space_group_name_H-M   'P 1'
#
loop_
_entity.id
_entity.type
_entity.pdbx_description
1 polymer ?
#
loop_
_entity_poly.entity_id
_entity_poly.type
_entity_poly.pdbx_seq_one_letter_code
_entity_poly.pdbx_strand_id
1 'polypeptide(L)'
;MNERKQNFFSQTAETIKAQSDRLTVPAGTPFWWKAISSQDFAQRAHYYSKNKRVHFTRLGVSKEIRRALAIDAKRHASQGDAPLSIDRHGLFEALDNKLGALLSYASPHPPQAVVHRLAEDAFLNTEGLIFSDATPRVKPGDYLEVQFAMSASPAVATHGYYQVVGVEAQSKNDKRFNVICRIATATAPMMEEEPKPAMVPPPPEPPPEPVVTQALSDAERKQSESYRVNDEVPFRWRLVRNHELEKIKRYFGNYGSFPALRQDEQYTEVSDTWDSHHALLKNQQFNALDALHWMQERISLLYRRANHPQEMDLYLDLLSQTNDLAELLSQKGRAGSVPLKLLGLTKEKLELTFLRDMALFANQPRKSQEAAGELAKLEGQLRGIMADLTLEDQKSGNQVHYLSEAFDQLDLSDCDYACPEEEPDKLILPHAVNLSSAGIAFRTRRKGLTQGSFVEIYMELSQDGKHWQPVHLFGKLVLMKGPDANGQFRLATMILMIPPAHKEILVQHVVRKHREG
;
A
#
# COMPACT_ATOMS: atom_id res chain seq x y z
N MET A 1 22.89 -36.68 13.18
CA MET A 1 23.70 -35.46 13.40
C MET A 1 24.72 -35.78 14.49
N ASN A 2 26.03 -35.65 14.25
CA ASN A 2 27.07 -36.03 15.22
C ASN A 2 26.96 -35.24 16.53
N GLU A 3 27.18 -35.86 17.70
CA GLU A 3 27.13 -35.22 19.03
C GLU A 3 27.99 -33.94 19.11
N ARG A 4 29.16 -33.94 18.45
CA ARG A 4 30.02 -32.76 18.33
C ARG A 4 29.34 -31.58 17.61
N LYS A 5 28.51 -31.84 16.59
CA LYS A 5 27.78 -30.79 15.85
C LYS A 5 26.66 -30.20 16.72
N GLN A 6 25.98 -31.04 17.49
CA GLN A 6 24.92 -30.60 18.39
C GLN A 6 25.46 -29.73 19.53
N ASN A 7 26.59 -30.12 20.12
CA ASN A 7 27.27 -29.32 21.15
C ASN A 7 27.74 -27.97 20.62
N PHE A 8 28.27 -27.92 19.40
CA PHE A 8 28.72 -26.67 18.77
C PHE A 8 27.57 -25.66 18.57
N PHE A 9 26.44 -26.11 18.01
CA PHE A 9 25.28 -25.26 17.78
C PHE A 9 24.66 -24.77 19.10
N SER A 10 24.56 -25.64 20.11
CA SER A 10 24.04 -25.27 21.43
C SER A 10 24.90 -24.21 22.12
N GLN A 11 26.22 -24.40 22.17
CA GLN A 11 27.15 -23.43 22.77
C GLN A 11 27.14 -22.07 22.04
N THR A 12 27.06 -22.10 20.71
CA THR A 12 26.99 -20.87 19.90
C THR A 12 25.68 -20.12 20.13
N ALA A 13 24.56 -20.85 20.22
CA ALA A 13 23.25 -20.26 20.52
C ALA A 13 23.23 -19.61 21.91
N GLU A 14 23.82 -20.26 22.93
CA GLU A 14 23.96 -19.68 24.28
C GLU A 14 24.83 -18.42 24.28
N THR A 15 25.93 -18.42 23.53
CA THR A 15 26.83 -17.26 23.42
C THR A 15 26.13 -16.04 22.82
N ILE A 16 25.36 -16.22 21.73
CA ILE A 16 24.60 -15.15 21.10
C ILE A 16 23.53 -14.60 22.05
N LYS A 17 22.89 -15.46 22.86
CA LYS A 17 21.92 -15.03 23.87
C LYS A 17 22.57 -14.28 25.04
N ALA A 18 23.77 -14.67 25.46
CA ALA A 18 24.41 -14.15 26.67
C ALA A 18 25.03 -12.74 26.51
N GLN A 19 25.25 -12.25 25.28
CA GLN A 19 25.87 -10.95 25.07
C GLN A 19 25.00 -9.76 25.50
N SER A 20 25.65 -8.78 26.16
CA SER A 20 25.07 -7.54 26.69
C SER A 20 24.88 -6.45 25.64
N ASP A 21 25.68 -6.45 24.58
CA ASP A 21 25.71 -5.39 23.56
C ASP A 21 24.65 -5.66 22.49
N ARG A 22 23.38 -5.53 22.89
CA ARG A 22 22.23 -5.76 22.03
C ARG A 22 21.81 -4.46 21.37
N LEU A 23 21.91 -4.41 20.04
CA LEU A 23 21.22 -3.41 19.25
C LEU A 23 19.78 -3.90 19.06
N THR A 24 18.87 -3.30 19.82
CA THR A 24 17.43 -3.51 19.63
C THR A 24 17.03 -2.91 18.28
N VAL A 25 16.53 -3.75 17.38
CA VAL A 25 16.01 -3.27 16.10
C VAL A 25 14.61 -2.70 16.38
N PRO A 26 14.29 -1.45 15.98
CA PRO A 26 12.98 -0.87 16.22
C PRO A 26 11.85 -1.78 15.71
N ALA A 27 10.81 -1.94 16.53
CA ALA A 27 9.63 -2.71 16.14
C ALA A 27 9.03 -2.13 14.86
N GLY A 28 8.68 -3.00 13.91
CA GLY A 28 8.13 -2.59 12.61
C GLY A 28 9.17 -2.25 11.53
N THR A 29 10.47 -2.34 11.83
CA THR A 29 11.52 -2.27 10.82
C THR A 29 11.27 -3.27 9.68
N PRO A 30 11.29 -2.82 8.40
CA PRO A 30 11.24 -3.72 7.26
C PRO A 30 12.40 -4.72 7.33
N PHE A 31 12.06 -6.00 7.37
CA PHE A 31 12.99 -7.10 7.44
C PHE A 31 12.64 -8.14 6.40
N TRP A 32 13.67 -8.65 5.77
CA TRP A 32 13.56 -9.65 4.74
C TRP A 32 14.62 -10.70 4.98
N TRP A 33 14.24 -11.96 4.84
CA TRP A 33 15.20 -13.04 4.85
C TRP A 33 14.82 -14.10 3.83
N LYS A 34 15.82 -14.84 3.36
CA LYS A 34 15.65 -15.96 2.44
C LYS A 34 16.62 -17.07 2.80
N ALA A 35 16.12 -18.30 2.88
CA ALA A 35 16.98 -19.48 2.95
C ALA A 35 17.75 -19.65 1.62
N ILE A 36 19.06 -19.82 1.72
CA ILE A 36 19.96 -20.05 0.59
C ILE A 36 20.69 -21.39 0.80
N SER A 37 21.05 -22.05 -0.30
CA SER A 37 21.82 -23.30 -0.22
C SER A 37 23.25 -23.03 0.24
N SER A 38 23.91 -24.04 0.82
CA SER A 38 25.34 -23.97 1.16
C SER A 38 26.21 -23.66 -0.07
N GLN A 39 25.81 -24.15 -1.25
CA GLN A 39 26.48 -23.87 -2.51
C GLN A 39 26.33 -22.40 -2.92
N ASP A 40 25.12 -21.83 -2.81
CA ASP A 40 24.87 -20.41 -3.09
C ASP A 40 25.65 -19.51 -2.13
N PHE A 41 25.68 -19.85 -0.84
CA PHE A 41 26.47 -19.14 0.15
C PHE A 41 27.97 -19.19 -0.19
N ALA A 42 28.51 -20.36 -0.50
CA ALA A 42 29.92 -20.52 -0.84
C ALA A 42 30.32 -19.67 -2.07
N GLN A 43 29.49 -19.65 -3.12
CA GLN A 43 29.73 -18.82 -4.30
C GLN A 43 29.73 -17.32 -3.97
N ARG A 44 28.79 -16.87 -3.12
CA ARG A 44 28.68 -15.47 -2.71
C ARG A 44 29.79 -15.05 -1.77
N ALA A 45 30.18 -15.92 -0.83
CA ALA A 45 31.31 -15.71 0.07
C ALA A 45 32.64 -15.62 -0.71
N HIS A 46 32.84 -16.50 -1.70
CA HIS A 46 33.99 -16.43 -2.60
C HIS A 46 34.00 -15.10 -3.38
N TYR A 47 32.88 -14.68 -3.93
CA TYR A 47 32.76 -13.40 -4.63
C TYR A 47 33.04 -12.20 -3.71
N TYR A 48 32.48 -12.19 -2.49
CA TYR A 48 32.70 -11.14 -1.50
C TYR A 48 34.18 -11.06 -1.09
N SER A 49 34.83 -12.20 -0.86
CA SER A 49 36.25 -12.25 -0.50
C SER A 49 37.14 -11.57 -1.53
N LYS A 50 36.81 -11.75 -2.82
CA LYS A 50 37.54 -11.21 -3.97
C LYS A 50 37.23 -9.74 -4.26
N ASN A 51 35.95 -9.34 -4.15
CA ASN A 51 35.49 -8.03 -4.62
C ASN A 51 35.16 -7.06 -3.49
N LYS A 52 35.21 -7.49 -2.23
CA LYS A 52 34.79 -6.74 -1.03
C LYS A 52 33.37 -6.15 -1.16
N ARG A 53 32.53 -6.78 -1.98
CA ARG A 53 31.17 -6.36 -2.29
C ARG A 53 30.22 -7.54 -2.15
N VAL A 54 29.10 -7.32 -1.50
CA VAL A 54 28.03 -8.32 -1.40
C VAL A 54 27.40 -8.46 -2.78
N HIS A 55 27.33 -9.69 -3.29
CA HIS A 55 26.76 -9.91 -4.61
C HIS A 55 25.25 -9.60 -4.55
N PHE A 56 24.82 -8.54 -5.24
CA PHE A 56 23.41 -8.22 -5.40
C PHE A 56 22.80 -9.30 -6.34
N THR A 57 22.32 -10.41 -5.78
CA THR A 57 21.77 -11.50 -6.58
C THR A 57 20.24 -11.48 -6.55
N ARG A 58 19.64 -10.71 -7.45
CA ARG A 58 18.55 -11.28 -8.25
C ARG A 58 19.22 -12.11 -9.35
N LEU A 59 19.46 -13.39 -9.08
CA LEU A 59 19.97 -14.34 -10.07
C LEU A 59 19.11 -14.25 -11.34
N GLY A 60 19.72 -13.91 -12.48
CA GLY A 60 19.02 -13.75 -13.76
C GLY A 60 18.92 -12.32 -14.26
N VAL A 61 18.82 -11.30 -13.39
CA VAL A 61 18.61 -9.91 -13.82
C VAL A 61 19.78 -9.39 -14.66
N SER A 62 21.03 -9.66 -14.28
CA SER A 62 22.18 -9.23 -15.08
C SER A 62 22.31 -9.96 -16.42
N LYS A 63 21.68 -11.14 -16.58
CA LYS A 63 21.62 -11.88 -17.84
C LYS A 63 20.48 -11.34 -18.72
N GLU A 64 19.33 -11.07 -18.12
CA GLU A 64 18.16 -10.44 -18.73
C GLU A 64 18.48 -9.02 -19.21
N ILE A 65 19.15 -8.19 -18.39
CA ILE A 65 19.62 -6.85 -18.77
C ILE A 65 20.59 -6.93 -19.96
N ARG A 66 21.58 -7.83 -19.91
CA ARG A 66 22.51 -8.01 -21.04
C ARG A 66 21.81 -8.49 -22.31
N ARG A 67 20.78 -9.35 -22.18
CA ARG A 67 19.95 -9.81 -23.30
C ARG A 67 19.10 -8.68 -23.87
N ALA A 68 18.47 -7.86 -23.02
CA ALA A 68 17.67 -6.72 -23.41
C ALA A 68 18.52 -5.67 -24.14
N LEU A 69 19.70 -5.34 -23.60
CA LEU A 69 20.66 -4.43 -24.23
C LEU A 69 21.16 -4.96 -25.60
N ALA A 70 21.37 -6.27 -25.73
CA ALA A 70 21.79 -6.88 -27.00
C ALA A 70 20.67 -6.91 -28.06
N ILE A 71 19.41 -7.07 -27.66
CA ILE A 71 18.25 -6.98 -28.56
C ILE A 71 18.06 -5.55 -29.06
N ASP A 72 18.24 -4.58 -28.17
CA ASP A 72 18.08 -3.16 -28.47
C ASP A 72 19.19 -2.63 -29.40
N ALA A 73 20.45 -3.03 -29.14
CA ALA A 73 21.57 -2.73 -30.03
C ALA A 73 21.35 -3.27 -31.46
N LYS A 74 20.72 -4.44 -31.60
CA LYS A 74 20.35 -5.01 -32.91
C LYS A 74 19.22 -4.23 -33.60
N ARG A 75 18.24 -3.71 -32.85
CA ARG A 75 17.17 -2.88 -33.40
C ARG A 75 17.69 -1.55 -33.94
N HIS A 76 18.59 -0.91 -33.20
CA HIS A 76 19.25 0.31 -33.64
C HIS A 76 20.18 0.09 -34.84
N ALA A 77 20.89 -1.04 -34.90
CA ALA A 77 21.70 -1.39 -36.08
C ALA A 77 20.87 -1.70 -37.34
N SER A 78 19.60 -2.07 -37.19
CA SER A 78 18.68 -2.38 -38.31
C SER A 78 17.89 -1.19 -38.85
N GLN A 79 17.88 -0.06 -38.13
CA GLN A 79 17.34 1.21 -38.61
C GLN A 79 18.53 2.03 -39.09
N GLY A 80 18.81 1.95 -40.40
CA GLY A 80 20.01 2.54 -41.01
C GLY A 80 20.21 4.02 -40.70
N ASP A 81 21.47 4.47 -40.86
CA ASP A 81 22.05 5.79 -40.59
C ASP A 81 21.27 6.99 -41.18
N ALA A 82 20.06 7.25 -40.67
CA ALA A 82 19.38 8.51 -40.86
C ALA A 82 19.92 9.51 -39.81
N PRO A 83 20.25 10.76 -40.19
CA PRO A 83 20.79 11.73 -39.26
C PRO A 83 19.73 12.06 -38.21
N LEU A 84 20.05 11.69 -36.98
CA LEU A 84 19.22 11.90 -35.79
C LEU A 84 19.12 13.40 -35.46
N SER A 85 18.16 14.11 -36.06
CA SER A 85 17.60 15.30 -35.40
C SER A 85 16.68 14.82 -34.27
N ILE A 86 17.27 14.18 -33.25
CA ILE A 86 16.50 13.80 -32.06
C ILE A 86 16.22 15.08 -31.29
N ASP A 87 14.96 15.50 -31.31
CA ASP A 87 14.42 16.44 -30.36
C ASP A 87 14.74 15.98 -28.93
N ARG A 88 15.13 16.90 -28.05
CA ARG A 88 15.53 16.61 -26.66
C ARG A 88 14.49 15.74 -25.95
N HIS A 89 13.21 15.92 -26.29
CA HIS A 89 12.10 15.12 -25.78
C HIS A 89 12.17 13.64 -26.19
N GLY A 90 12.53 13.34 -27.44
CA GLY A 90 12.69 11.97 -27.93
C GLY A 90 13.87 11.23 -27.29
N LEU A 91 14.91 11.96 -26.86
CA LEU A 91 16.02 11.41 -26.09
C LEU A 91 15.60 11.01 -24.67
N PHE A 92 14.75 11.82 -24.01
CA PHE A 92 14.22 11.50 -22.69
C PHE A 92 13.21 10.35 -22.74
N GLU A 93 12.30 10.32 -23.71
CA GLU A 93 11.41 9.17 -23.90
C GLU A 93 12.19 7.88 -24.21
N ALA A 94 13.25 7.95 -25.03
CA ALA A 94 14.09 6.79 -25.28
C ALA A 94 14.85 6.32 -24.02
N LEU A 95 15.30 7.26 -23.18
CA LEU A 95 15.94 6.95 -21.90
C LEU A 95 14.96 6.35 -20.91
N ASP A 96 13.74 6.89 -20.84
CA ASP A 96 12.69 6.46 -19.91
C ASP A 96 12.12 5.11 -20.31
N ASN A 97 11.95 4.86 -21.62
CA ASN A 97 11.62 3.53 -22.15
C ASN A 97 12.75 2.53 -21.89
N LYS A 98 14.02 2.93 -22.00
CA LYS A 98 15.17 2.08 -21.63
C LYS A 98 15.19 1.77 -20.14
N LEU A 99 14.94 2.76 -19.29
CA LEU A 99 14.86 2.59 -17.84
C LEU A 99 13.67 1.72 -17.44
N GLY A 100 12.48 1.96 -17.98
CA GLY A 100 11.28 1.15 -17.75
C GLY A 100 11.43 -0.29 -18.23
N ALA A 101 12.07 -0.51 -19.38
CA ALA A 101 12.42 -1.86 -19.83
C ALA A 101 13.43 -2.51 -18.88
N LEU A 102 14.53 -1.82 -18.54
CA LEU A 102 15.53 -2.34 -17.61
C LEU A 102 14.94 -2.61 -16.22
N LEU A 103 14.01 -1.79 -15.74
CA LEU A 103 13.33 -1.93 -14.45
C LEU A 103 12.30 -3.06 -14.47
N SER A 104 11.61 -3.28 -15.59
CA SER A 104 10.70 -4.42 -15.75
C SER A 104 11.45 -5.75 -15.87
N TYR A 105 12.60 -5.78 -16.55
CA TYR A 105 13.52 -6.93 -16.56
C TYR A 105 14.29 -7.11 -15.24
N ALA A 106 14.61 -6.02 -14.53
CA ALA A 106 15.19 -6.07 -13.19
C ALA A 106 14.16 -6.43 -12.11
N SER A 107 12.87 -6.32 -12.42
CA SER A 107 11.73 -6.67 -11.57
C SER A 107 10.91 -7.83 -12.13
N PRO A 108 11.45 -9.06 -12.18
CA PRO A 108 10.56 -10.18 -11.99
C PRO A 108 9.89 -9.98 -10.62
N HIS A 109 8.56 -10.18 -10.56
CA HIS A 109 7.84 -10.21 -9.29
C HIS A 109 8.65 -11.05 -8.28
N PRO A 110 8.89 -10.56 -7.06
CA PRO A 110 9.64 -11.33 -6.09
C PRO A 110 8.99 -12.72 -6.01
N PRO A 111 9.74 -13.81 -6.21
CA PRO A 111 9.20 -15.14 -5.95
C PRO A 111 8.91 -15.18 -4.44
N GLN A 112 7.66 -14.94 -4.08
CA GLN A 112 7.11 -15.09 -2.73
C GLN A 112 8.02 -14.55 -1.60
N ALA A 113 8.54 -13.33 -1.75
CA ALA A 113 9.25 -12.66 -0.66
C ALA A 113 8.21 -12.14 0.34
N VAL A 114 7.87 -12.95 1.33
CA VAL A 114 7.16 -12.50 2.51
C VAL A 114 8.07 -11.47 3.19
N VAL A 115 7.69 -10.19 3.16
CA VAL A 115 8.35 -9.18 4.01
C VAL A 115 7.92 -9.52 5.43
N HIS A 116 8.83 -10.12 6.19
CA HIS A 116 8.59 -10.45 7.58
C HIS A 116 8.79 -9.15 8.39
N ARG A 117 7.76 -8.64 9.06
CA ARG A 117 8.01 -7.59 10.06
C ARG A 117 8.72 -8.25 11.23
N LEU A 118 9.89 -7.75 11.61
CA LEU A 118 10.57 -8.21 12.83
C LEU A 118 9.58 -8.10 13.99
N ALA A 119 9.45 -9.18 14.75
CA ALA A 119 8.75 -9.14 16.02
C ALA A 119 9.49 -8.19 16.99
N GLU A 120 8.79 -7.73 18.02
CA GLU A 120 9.26 -6.73 19.00
C GLU A 120 10.53 -7.14 19.76
N ASP A 121 10.94 -8.40 19.63
CA ASP A 121 12.05 -9.06 20.31
C ASP A 121 13.24 -9.38 19.39
N ALA A 122 13.31 -8.80 18.19
CA ALA A 122 14.46 -8.98 17.32
C ALA A 122 15.69 -8.18 17.80
N PHE A 123 16.82 -8.87 17.98
CA PHE A 123 18.07 -8.24 18.39
C PHE A 123 19.23 -8.67 17.52
N LEU A 124 20.11 -7.71 17.26
CA LEU A 124 21.38 -7.88 16.59
C LEU A 124 22.51 -7.66 17.60
N ASN A 125 23.51 -8.52 17.60
CA ASN A 125 24.77 -8.28 18.29
C ASN A 125 25.95 -8.54 17.34
N THR A 126 27.18 -8.43 17.85
CA THR A 126 28.40 -8.62 17.06
C THR A 126 28.57 -10.04 16.54
N GLU A 127 27.90 -11.03 17.15
CA GLU A 127 28.02 -12.44 16.82
C GLU A 127 26.89 -12.96 15.91
N GLY A 128 25.74 -12.29 15.90
CA GLY A 128 24.54 -12.85 15.32
C GLY A 128 23.27 -12.03 15.41
N LEU A 129 22.18 -12.67 14.99
CA LEU A 129 20.84 -12.14 14.89
C LEU A 129 19.87 -13.16 15.50
N ILE A 130 18.97 -12.69 16.35
CA ILE A 130 17.83 -13.49 16.82
C ILE A 130 16.55 -12.80 16.39
N PHE A 131 15.64 -13.54 15.75
CA PHE A 131 14.34 -13.04 15.32
C PHE A 131 13.26 -14.11 15.47
N SER A 132 12.00 -13.67 15.60
CA SER A 132 10.87 -14.59 15.81
C SER A 132 10.11 -14.85 14.51
N ASP A 133 9.83 -16.12 14.21
CA ASP A 133 9.05 -16.58 13.06
C ASP A 133 7.89 -17.49 13.50
N ALA A 134 6.73 -17.33 12.88
CA ALA A 134 5.52 -18.11 13.20
C ALA A 134 5.57 -19.55 12.63
N THR A 135 6.32 -19.75 11.55
CA THR A 135 6.51 -21.07 10.93
C THR A 135 7.93 -21.19 10.41
N PRO A 136 8.93 -21.48 11.28
CA PRO A 136 10.31 -21.56 10.85
C PRO A 136 10.47 -22.69 9.82
N ARG A 137 10.63 -22.30 8.55
CA ARG A 137 10.93 -23.24 7.45
C ARG A 137 12.44 -23.51 7.36
N VAL A 138 13.14 -23.40 8.47
CA VAL A 138 14.60 -23.40 8.59
C VAL A 138 15.03 -24.28 9.76
N LYS A 139 16.23 -24.85 9.68
CA LYS A 139 16.80 -25.75 10.69
C LYS A 139 18.24 -25.34 11.02
N PRO A 140 18.77 -25.73 12.20
CA PRO A 140 20.18 -25.53 12.51
C PRO A 140 21.09 -26.09 11.41
N GLY A 141 21.99 -25.25 10.91
CA GLY A 141 22.87 -25.52 9.76
C GLY A 141 22.48 -24.78 8.48
N ASP A 142 21.22 -24.36 8.32
CA ASP A 142 20.77 -23.63 7.14
C ASP A 142 21.41 -22.24 7.04
N TYR A 143 21.59 -21.75 5.81
CA TYR A 143 22.10 -20.41 5.55
C TYR A 143 20.98 -19.46 5.14
N LEU A 144 21.00 -18.25 5.69
CA LEU A 144 20.05 -17.19 5.41
C LEU A 144 20.77 -16.01 4.79
N GLU A 145 20.14 -15.42 3.77
CA GLU A 145 20.39 -14.07 3.33
C GLU A 145 19.40 -13.15 4.04
N VAL A 146 19.88 -12.12 4.72
CA VAL A 146 19.05 -11.24 5.54
C VAL A 146 19.31 -9.78 5.18
N GLN A 147 18.22 -9.02 5.03
CA GLN A 147 18.25 -7.58 4.76
C GLN A 147 17.29 -6.85 5.69
N PHE A 148 17.73 -5.75 6.30
CA PHE A 148 16.87 -4.91 7.14
C PHE A 148 17.30 -3.46 7.17
N ALA A 149 16.35 -2.56 7.41
CA ALA A 149 16.63 -1.14 7.60
C ALA A 149 17.05 -0.87 9.05
N MET A 150 18.28 -0.41 9.28
CA MET A 150 18.76 -0.01 10.61
C MET A 150 18.19 1.34 11.06
N SER A 151 17.90 2.25 10.13
CA SER A 151 17.28 3.54 10.42
C SER A 151 16.43 3.99 9.23
N ALA A 152 15.31 4.65 9.50
CA ALA A 152 14.49 5.32 8.50
C ALA A 152 15.08 6.67 8.08
N SER A 153 15.91 7.30 8.93
CA SER A 153 16.56 8.58 8.63
C SER A 153 17.88 8.74 9.40
N PRO A 154 19.05 8.79 8.71
CA PRO A 154 19.22 8.49 7.29
C PRO A 154 18.87 7.03 6.99
N ALA A 155 18.40 6.73 5.78
CA ALA A 155 18.06 5.38 5.36
C ALA A 155 19.31 4.49 5.31
N VAL A 156 19.57 3.77 6.39
CA VAL A 156 20.68 2.81 6.48
C VAL A 156 20.09 1.41 6.37
N ALA A 157 20.44 0.68 5.32
CA ALA A 157 20.04 -0.71 5.13
C ALA A 157 21.26 -1.63 5.30
N THR A 158 21.10 -2.68 6.07
CA THR A 158 22.11 -3.71 6.28
C THR A 158 21.72 -4.96 5.51
N HIS A 159 22.72 -5.58 4.89
CA HIS A 159 22.61 -6.86 4.19
C HIS A 159 23.73 -7.77 4.68
N GLY A 160 23.38 -8.95 5.20
CA GLY A 160 24.33 -9.94 5.67
C GLY A 160 23.89 -11.37 5.39
N TYR A 161 24.85 -12.29 5.48
CA TYR A 161 24.61 -13.72 5.45
C TYR A 161 24.74 -14.29 6.85
N TYR A 162 23.82 -15.18 7.21
CA TYR A 162 23.75 -15.75 8.54
C TYR A 162 23.60 -17.27 8.45
N GLN A 163 24.07 -17.99 9.47
CA GLN A 163 23.85 -19.42 9.62
C GLN A 163 22.93 -19.66 10.81
N VAL A 164 21.86 -20.42 10.61
CA VAL A 164 20.96 -20.82 11.69
C VAL A 164 21.70 -21.76 12.62
N VAL A 165 21.75 -21.42 13.90
CA VAL A 165 22.36 -22.25 14.95
C VAL A 165 21.34 -22.81 15.93
N GLY A 166 20.14 -22.22 15.99
CA GLY A 166 19.07 -22.71 16.86
C GLY A 166 17.69 -22.27 16.39
N VAL A 167 16.69 -23.09 16.67
CA VAL A 167 15.27 -22.76 16.49
C VAL A 167 14.54 -23.23 17.76
N GLU A 168 14.00 -22.30 18.52
CA GLU A 168 13.42 -22.58 19.84
C GLU A 168 12.02 -22.00 19.96
N ALA A 169 11.08 -22.73 20.56
CA ALA A 169 9.75 -22.19 20.82
C ALA A 169 9.82 -21.06 21.87
N GLN A 170 9.16 -19.94 21.61
CA GLN A 170 9.17 -18.76 22.49
C GLN A 170 8.43 -19.03 23.81
N SER A 171 7.37 -19.86 23.78
CA SER A 171 6.74 -20.41 24.98
C SER A 171 6.05 -21.74 24.66
N LYS A 172 5.68 -22.53 25.68
CA LYS A 172 4.97 -23.82 25.50
C LYS A 172 3.60 -23.69 24.81
N ASN A 173 3.00 -22.49 24.81
CA ASN A 173 1.66 -22.24 24.28
C ASN A 173 1.64 -21.31 23.06
N ASP A 174 2.80 -20.79 22.62
CA ASP A 174 2.86 -19.81 21.53
C ASP A 174 3.30 -20.47 20.21
N LYS A 175 2.73 -20.03 19.08
CA LYS A 175 3.05 -20.53 17.73
C LYS A 175 4.25 -19.80 17.13
N ARG A 176 5.16 -19.26 17.96
CA ARG A 176 6.31 -18.47 17.55
C ARG A 176 7.60 -19.14 17.96
N PHE A 177 8.58 -19.09 17.06
CA PHE A 177 9.88 -19.69 17.24
C PHE A 177 10.97 -18.63 17.10
N ASN A 178 11.87 -18.57 18.07
CA ASN A 178 13.09 -17.79 18.02
C ASN A 178 14.07 -18.51 17.08
N VAL A 179 14.36 -17.89 15.94
CA VAL A 179 15.39 -18.31 15.01
C VAL A 179 16.69 -17.62 15.41
N ILE A 180 17.64 -18.41 15.86
CA ILE A 180 18.93 -17.95 16.37
C ILE A 180 19.97 -18.14 15.27
N CYS A 181 20.57 -17.05 14.84
CA CYS A 181 21.49 -17.04 13.72
C CYS A 181 22.83 -16.42 14.12
N ARG A 182 23.94 -17.01 13.66
CA ARG A 182 25.27 -16.40 13.75
C ARG A 182 25.64 -15.74 12.42
N ILE A 183 26.50 -14.72 12.43
CA ILE A 183 27.05 -14.16 11.19
C ILE A 183 27.83 -15.25 10.45
N ALA A 184 27.49 -15.48 9.17
CA ALA A 184 28.16 -16.48 8.36
C ALA A 184 29.47 -15.90 7.80
N THR A 185 30.60 -16.37 8.32
CA THR A 185 31.93 -16.01 7.81
C THR A 185 32.42 -17.03 6.80
N ALA A 186 33.17 -16.57 5.80
CA ALA A 186 33.76 -17.42 4.76
C ALA A 186 34.77 -18.46 5.31
N THR A 187 35.12 -18.35 6.59
CA THR A 187 36.01 -19.25 7.34
C THR A 187 35.27 -20.39 8.05
N ALA A 188 33.95 -20.50 7.91
CA ALA A 188 33.24 -21.69 8.40
C ALA A 188 33.72 -22.92 7.59
N PRO A 189 34.15 -24.01 8.27
CA PRO A 189 34.70 -25.18 7.58
C PRO A 189 33.67 -25.68 6.58
N MET A 190 34.07 -25.78 5.30
CA MET A 190 33.28 -26.45 4.28
C MET A 190 32.99 -27.85 4.78
N MET A 191 31.77 -28.06 5.27
CA MET A 191 31.32 -29.37 5.69
C MET A 191 31.02 -30.14 4.41
N GLU A 192 31.85 -31.13 4.10
CA GLU A 192 31.56 -32.12 3.06
C GLU A 192 30.16 -32.67 3.28
N GLU A 193 29.28 -32.47 2.29
CA GLU A 193 28.02 -33.18 2.19
C GLU A 193 28.34 -34.67 2.04
N GLU A 194 27.84 -35.50 2.96
CA GLU A 194 27.87 -36.95 2.77
C GLU A 194 27.12 -37.30 1.48
N PRO A 195 27.66 -38.21 0.64
CA PRO A 195 27.01 -38.60 -0.60
C PRO A 195 25.66 -39.25 -0.26
N LYS A 196 24.58 -38.66 -0.80
CA LYS A 196 23.23 -39.23 -0.69
C LYS A 196 23.24 -40.65 -1.28
N PRO A 197 22.87 -41.70 -0.53
CA PRO A 197 22.66 -43.01 -1.11
C PRO A 197 21.52 -42.93 -2.13
N ALA A 198 21.67 -43.66 -3.24
CA ALA A 198 20.68 -43.74 -4.30
C ALA A 198 19.29 -44.09 -3.73
N MET A 199 18.31 -43.23 -3.98
CA MET A 199 16.92 -43.47 -3.59
C MET A 199 16.40 -44.71 -4.32
N VAL A 200 16.10 -45.75 -3.55
CA VAL A 200 15.05 -46.70 -3.91
C VAL A 200 13.72 -45.93 -3.86
N PRO A 201 12.87 -45.99 -4.88
CA PRO A 201 11.59 -45.30 -4.88
C PRO A 201 10.73 -45.82 -3.71
N PRO A 202 10.10 -44.94 -2.91
CA PRO A 202 9.17 -45.37 -1.88
C PRO A 202 7.92 -45.98 -2.53
N PRO A 203 7.26 -46.96 -1.87
CA PRO A 203 5.97 -47.44 -2.32
C PRO A 203 4.94 -46.30 -2.31
N PRO A 204 3.95 -46.31 -3.22
CA PRO A 204 2.97 -45.25 -3.35
C PRO A 204 2.19 -45.06 -2.04
N GLU A 205 2.12 -43.81 -1.58
CA GLU A 205 1.30 -43.43 -0.43
C GLU A 205 -0.19 -43.71 -0.72
N PRO A 206 -0.94 -44.21 0.28
CA PRO A 206 -2.39 -44.31 0.15
C PRO A 206 -2.98 -42.89 0.01
N PRO A 207 -4.06 -42.74 -0.78
CA PRO A 207 -4.67 -41.43 -1.02
C PRO A 207 -5.12 -40.78 0.30
N PRO A 208 -4.95 -39.47 0.46
CA PRO A 208 -5.35 -38.77 1.66
C PRO A 208 -6.86 -38.86 1.86
N GLU A 209 -7.29 -39.12 3.10
CA GLU A 209 -8.68 -39.00 3.48
C GLU A 209 -9.17 -37.56 3.25
N PRO A 210 -10.35 -37.37 2.65
CA PRO A 210 -10.87 -36.04 2.36
C PRO A 210 -11.15 -35.31 3.67
N VAL A 211 -10.48 -34.16 3.85
CA VAL A 211 -10.85 -33.16 4.84
C VAL A 211 -12.29 -32.73 4.55
N VAL A 212 -13.21 -33.10 5.43
CA VAL A 212 -14.61 -32.66 5.41
C VAL A 212 -14.64 -31.18 5.81
N THR A 213 -14.28 -30.31 4.87
CA THR A 213 -14.88 -28.98 4.83
C THR A 213 -16.35 -29.22 4.51
N GLN A 214 -17.28 -28.84 5.40
CA GLN A 214 -18.70 -28.88 5.11
C GLN A 214 -18.95 -28.02 3.86
N ALA A 215 -19.00 -28.68 2.70
CA ALA A 215 -19.41 -28.08 1.46
C ALA A 215 -20.91 -27.78 1.60
N LEU A 216 -21.27 -26.52 1.43
CA LEU A 216 -22.65 -26.13 1.12
C LEU A 216 -23.15 -27.05 0.00
N SER A 217 -24.37 -27.55 0.18
CA SER A 217 -24.96 -28.49 -0.77
C SER A 217 -25.04 -27.89 -2.18
N ASP A 218 -24.98 -28.72 -3.21
CA ASP A 218 -25.11 -28.25 -4.61
C ASP A 218 -26.46 -27.56 -4.88
N ALA A 219 -27.47 -27.80 -4.02
CA ALA A 219 -28.74 -27.08 -4.01
C ALA A 219 -28.59 -25.63 -3.51
N GLU A 220 -27.85 -25.40 -2.42
CA GLU A 220 -27.54 -24.06 -1.89
C GLU A 220 -26.63 -23.27 -2.84
N ARG A 221 -25.68 -23.94 -3.50
CA ARG A 221 -24.89 -23.35 -4.59
C ARG A 221 -25.78 -22.88 -5.75
N LYS A 222 -26.66 -23.75 -6.26
CA LYS A 222 -27.58 -23.41 -7.37
C LYS A 222 -28.60 -22.32 -7.03
N GLN A 223 -29.06 -22.23 -5.78
CA GLN A 223 -30.00 -21.17 -5.34
C GLN A 223 -29.30 -19.80 -5.14
N SER A 224 -28.02 -19.80 -4.74
CA SER A 224 -27.22 -18.58 -4.59
C SER A 224 -26.66 -18.04 -5.92
N GLU A 225 -26.49 -18.91 -6.92
CA GLU A 225 -25.96 -18.59 -8.26
C GLU A 225 -27.00 -17.99 -9.23
N SER A 226 -28.31 -18.09 -8.95
CA SER A 226 -29.35 -17.86 -9.97
C SER A 226 -29.80 -16.42 -10.17
N TYR A 227 -29.51 -15.48 -9.27
CA TYR A 227 -30.00 -14.10 -9.38
C TYR A 227 -28.85 -13.09 -9.43
N ARG A 228 -28.69 -12.46 -10.61
CA ARG A 228 -27.81 -11.32 -10.84
C ARG A 228 -28.63 -10.16 -11.36
N VAL A 229 -28.41 -8.97 -10.80
CA VAL A 229 -29.11 -7.75 -11.21
C VAL A 229 -28.09 -6.68 -11.56
N ASN A 230 -28.37 -5.90 -12.60
CA ASN A 230 -27.67 -4.65 -12.83
C ASN A 230 -28.48 -3.54 -12.15
N ASP A 231 -27.84 -2.75 -11.31
CA ASP A 231 -28.46 -1.61 -10.65
C ASP A 231 -27.50 -0.43 -10.58
N GLU A 232 -28.03 0.75 -10.32
CA GLU A 232 -27.27 1.96 -10.04
C GLU A 232 -27.51 2.33 -8.58
N VAL A 233 -26.47 2.20 -7.76
CA VAL A 233 -26.58 2.36 -6.30
C VAL A 233 -25.50 3.30 -5.77
N PRO A 234 -25.78 4.08 -4.71
CA PRO A 234 -24.73 4.79 -3.98
C PRO A 234 -23.67 3.78 -3.53
N PHE A 235 -22.45 3.96 -4.00
CA PHE A 235 -21.39 2.96 -3.89
C PHE A 235 -20.06 3.62 -3.59
N ARG A 236 -19.33 3.06 -2.62
CA ARG A 236 -17.92 3.37 -2.39
C ARG A 236 -17.18 2.08 -2.05
N TRP A 237 -15.90 2.07 -2.35
CA TRP A 237 -15.05 0.93 -2.06
C TRP A 237 -13.64 1.40 -1.73
N ARG A 238 -12.86 0.59 -1.02
CA ARG A 238 -11.43 0.87 -0.81
C ARG A 238 -10.63 -0.42 -0.69
N LEU A 239 -9.35 -0.35 -1.03
CA LEU A 239 -8.41 -1.44 -0.83
C LEU A 239 -8.09 -1.60 0.65
N VAL A 240 -8.02 -2.85 1.08
CA VAL A 240 -7.72 -3.25 2.46
C VAL A 240 -6.41 -4.02 2.47
N ARG A 241 -5.49 -3.64 3.37
CA ARG A 241 -4.22 -4.35 3.53
C ARG A 241 -4.47 -5.69 4.23
N ASN A 242 -3.72 -6.74 3.87
CA ASN A 242 -3.94 -8.09 4.42
C ASN A 242 -3.98 -8.14 5.96
N HIS A 243 -3.12 -7.37 6.64
CA HIS A 243 -3.07 -7.35 8.09
C HIS A 243 -4.30 -6.67 8.73
N GLU A 244 -4.93 -5.71 8.04
CA GLU A 244 -6.20 -5.10 8.46
C GLU A 244 -7.32 -6.13 8.31
N LEU A 245 -7.37 -6.84 7.17
CA LEU A 245 -8.34 -7.91 6.95
C LEU A 245 -8.26 -9.01 8.01
N GLU A 246 -7.06 -9.43 8.41
CA GLU A 246 -6.91 -10.46 9.46
C GLU A 246 -7.39 -9.97 10.83
N LYS A 247 -7.22 -8.68 11.17
CA LYS A 247 -7.81 -8.09 12.37
C LYS A 247 -9.34 -8.08 12.28
N ILE A 248 -9.88 -7.66 11.14
CA ILE A 248 -11.32 -7.60 10.87
C ILE A 248 -11.94 -8.99 10.95
N LYS A 249 -11.31 -10.03 10.38
CA LYS A 249 -11.76 -11.43 10.49
C LYS A 249 -11.87 -11.89 11.94
N ARG A 250 -10.85 -11.62 12.76
CA ARG A 250 -10.86 -11.98 14.18
C ARG A 250 -11.97 -11.25 14.93
N TYR A 251 -12.13 -9.96 14.69
CA TYR A 251 -13.18 -9.15 15.31
C TYR A 251 -14.58 -9.65 14.88
N PHE A 252 -14.78 -9.83 13.58
CA PHE A 252 -16.04 -10.33 13.01
C PHE A 252 -16.43 -11.70 13.56
N GLY A 253 -15.47 -12.62 13.71
CA GLY A 253 -15.72 -13.93 14.31
C GLY A 253 -16.18 -13.87 15.77
N ASN A 254 -15.77 -12.84 16.51
CA ASN A 254 -16.12 -12.67 17.93
C ASN A 254 -17.40 -11.85 18.15
N TYR A 255 -17.65 -10.84 17.30
CA TYR A 255 -18.69 -9.82 17.53
C TYR A 255 -19.80 -9.80 16.47
N GLY A 256 -19.63 -10.48 15.33
CA GLY A 256 -20.60 -10.49 14.23
C GLY A 256 -20.75 -9.16 13.48
N SER A 257 -19.90 -8.18 13.77
CA SER A 257 -19.85 -6.85 13.17
C SER A 257 -18.42 -6.49 12.77
N PHE A 258 -18.24 -5.36 12.08
CA PHE A 258 -16.92 -4.86 11.71
C PHE A 258 -16.47 -3.76 12.67
N PRO A 259 -15.19 -3.74 13.06
CA PRO A 259 -14.63 -2.61 13.80
C PRO A 259 -14.50 -1.39 12.88
N ALA A 260 -14.40 -0.20 13.46
CA ALA A 260 -13.92 0.96 12.70
C ALA A 260 -12.49 0.67 12.21
N LEU A 261 -12.13 1.15 11.02
CA LEU A 261 -10.74 1.10 10.59
C LEU A 261 -9.95 2.21 11.28
N ARG A 262 -8.64 1.98 11.43
CA ARG A 262 -7.71 2.94 12.02
C ARG A 262 -7.83 4.33 11.38
N GLN A 263 -7.90 4.40 10.06
CA GLN A 263 -8.02 5.68 9.36
C GLN A 263 -9.36 6.36 9.67
N ASP A 264 -10.44 5.59 9.85
CA ASP A 264 -11.75 6.16 10.19
C ASP A 264 -11.76 6.73 11.61
N GLU A 265 -11.08 6.06 12.56
CA GLU A 265 -10.85 6.59 13.91
C GLU A 265 -10.06 7.91 13.87
N GLN A 266 -8.95 7.94 13.11
CA GLN A 266 -8.14 9.14 12.92
C GLN A 266 -8.92 10.28 12.25
N TYR A 267 -9.77 9.96 11.27
CA TYR A 267 -10.63 10.95 10.62
C TYR A 267 -11.60 11.58 11.62
N THR A 268 -12.21 10.78 12.50
CA THR A 268 -13.08 11.29 13.58
C THR A 268 -12.31 12.23 14.51
N GLU A 269 -11.12 11.84 14.97
CA GLU A 269 -10.28 12.69 15.84
C GLU A 269 -9.95 14.04 15.18
N VAL A 270 -9.57 14.01 13.90
CA VAL A 270 -9.26 15.23 13.11
C VAL A 270 -10.53 16.08 12.89
N SER A 271 -11.69 15.46 12.67
CA SER A 271 -12.96 16.17 12.52
C SER A 271 -13.41 16.85 13.83
N ASP A 272 -13.27 16.18 14.96
CA ASP A 272 -13.62 16.74 16.28
C ASP A 272 -12.71 17.94 16.65
N THR A 273 -11.44 17.84 16.28
CA THR A 273 -10.45 18.92 16.44
C THR A 273 -10.84 20.14 15.59
N TRP A 274 -11.27 19.90 14.33
CA TRP A 274 -11.76 20.97 13.46
C TRP A 274 -12.96 21.70 14.07
N ASP A 275 -13.97 20.99 14.57
CA ASP A 275 -15.17 21.61 15.14
C ASP A 275 -14.84 22.56 16.31
N SER A 276 -13.84 22.18 17.11
CA SER A 276 -13.33 23.00 18.21
C SER A 276 -12.67 24.29 17.71
N HIS A 277 -11.81 24.21 16.69
CA HIS A 277 -11.15 25.39 16.11
C HIS A 277 -12.10 26.26 15.28
N HIS A 278 -13.03 25.65 14.55
CA HIS A 278 -14.04 26.33 13.75
C HIS A 278 -14.90 27.26 14.62
N ALA A 279 -15.32 26.79 15.79
CA ALA A 279 -16.06 27.61 16.76
C ALA A 279 -15.25 28.82 17.26
N LEU A 280 -13.93 28.66 17.45
CA LEU A 280 -13.04 29.75 17.87
C LEU A 280 -12.79 30.76 16.73
N LEU A 281 -12.47 30.26 15.53
CA LEU A 281 -12.23 31.08 14.33
C LEU A 281 -13.44 31.93 13.97
N LYS A 282 -14.66 31.39 14.11
CA LYS A 282 -15.90 32.14 13.87
C LYS A 282 -16.00 33.42 14.70
N ASN A 283 -15.44 33.42 15.90
CA ASN A 283 -15.48 34.56 16.81
C ASN A 283 -14.27 35.50 16.65
N GLN A 284 -13.13 35.00 16.14
CA GLN A 284 -11.85 35.70 16.18
C GLN A 284 -11.29 36.09 14.79
N GLN A 285 -11.53 35.28 13.75
CA GLN A 285 -10.94 35.41 12.41
C GLN A 285 -11.93 35.05 11.30
N PHE A 286 -13.03 35.80 11.16
CA PHE A 286 -14.04 35.51 10.14
C PHE A 286 -13.46 35.41 8.71
N ASN A 287 -12.48 36.26 8.37
CA ASN A 287 -11.85 36.26 7.04
C ASN A 287 -11.03 34.99 6.74
N ALA A 288 -10.50 34.31 7.76
CA ALA A 288 -9.77 33.04 7.57
C ALA A 288 -10.73 31.84 7.52
N LEU A 289 -11.89 31.97 8.18
CA LEU A 289 -12.87 30.90 8.34
C LEU A 289 -13.32 30.34 7.00
N ASP A 290 -13.74 31.22 6.08
CA ASP A 290 -14.32 30.80 4.80
C ASP A 290 -13.33 29.95 3.98
N ALA A 291 -12.06 30.35 3.95
CA ALA A 291 -11.03 29.64 3.21
C ALA A 291 -10.69 28.29 3.86
N LEU A 292 -10.49 28.25 5.18
CA LEU A 292 -10.19 27.02 5.90
C LEU A 292 -11.36 26.04 5.88
N HIS A 293 -12.59 26.52 6.07
CA HIS A 293 -13.79 25.70 6.01
C HIS A 293 -13.96 25.06 4.64
N TRP A 294 -13.81 25.85 3.58
CA TRP A 294 -13.87 25.33 2.22
C TRP A 294 -12.80 24.25 1.98
N MET A 295 -11.54 24.48 2.39
CA MET A 295 -10.49 23.47 2.24
C MET A 295 -10.79 22.20 3.05
N GLN A 296 -11.25 22.34 4.29
CA GLN A 296 -11.63 21.23 5.16
C GLN A 296 -12.73 20.35 4.54
N GLU A 297 -13.79 20.98 4.01
CA GLU A 297 -14.90 20.26 3.34
C GLU A 297 -14.39 19.50 2.11
N ARG A 298 -13.54 20.14 1.30
CA ARG A 298 -13.00 19.56 0.06
C ARG A 298 -12.08 18.39 0.34
N ILE A 299 -11.14 18.53 1.27
CA ILE A 299 -10.21 17.46 1.63
C ILE A 299 -10.97 16.33 2.35
N SER A 300 -11.95 16.63 3.18
CA SER A 300 -12.82 15.63 3.81
C SER A 300 -13.59 14.82 2.76
N LEU A 301 -14.07 15.48 1.71
CA LEU A 301 -14.73 14.80 0.60
C LEU A 301 -13.77 13.87 -0.14
N LEU A 302 -12.54 14.31 -0.41
CA LEU A 302 -11.48 13.48 -1.00
C LEU A 302 -11.17 12.25 -0.12
N TYR A 303 -10.98 12.45 1.19
CA TYR A 303 -10.78 11.37 2.14
C TYR A 303 -11.87 10.31 2.06
N ARG A 304 -13.14 10.73 2.07
CA ARG A 304 -14.27 9.80 2.07
C ARG A 304 -14.47 9.09 0.71
N ARG A 305 -13.93 9.66 -0.38
CA ARG A 305 -13.91 9.07 -1.73
C ARG A 305 -12.64 8.26 -2.03
N ALA A 306 -11.62 8.34 -1.17
CA ALA A 306 -10.35 7.66 -1.36
C ALA A 306 -10.55 6.14 -1.43
N ASN A 307 -9.92 5.50 -2.42
CA ASN A 307 -10.00 4.05 -2.59
C ASN A 307 -8.69 3.36 -2.23
N HIS A 308 -7.60 4.13 -2.01
CA HIS A 308 -6.29 3.61 -1.66
C HIS A 308 -5.83 4.08 -0.27
N PRO A 309 -5.25 3.20 0.57
CA PRO A 309 -4.80 3.59 1.90
C PRO A 309 -3.80 4.75 1.93
N GLN A 310 -2.91 4.85 0.92
CA GLN A 310 -1.95 5.96 0.85
C GLN A 310 -2.61 7.31 0.59
N GLU A 311 -3.71 7.33 -0.16
CA GLU A 311 -4.48 8.56 -0.39
C GLU A 311 -5.18 8.98 0.89
N MET A 312 -5.76 8.01 1.61
CA MET A 312 -6.35 8.26 2.91
C MET A 312 -5.32 8.84 3.89
N ASP A 313 -4.13 8.25 3.95
CA ASP A 313 -3.02 8.73 4.78
C ASP A 313 -2.63 10.18 4.38
N LEU A 314 -2.54 10.48 3.07
CA LEU A 314 -2.27 11.83 2.55
C LEU A 314 -3.37 12.83 2.93
N TYR A 315 -4.64 12.48 2.72
CA TYR A 315 -5.76 13.40 3.01
C TYR A 315 -5.92 13.65 4.50
N LEU A 316 -5.66 12.64 5.35
CA LEU A 316 -5.61 12.84 6.81
C LEU A 316 -4.50 13.80 7.21
N ASP A 317 -3.33 13.70 6.60
CA ASP A 317 -2.22 14.63 6.82
C ASP A 317 -2.60 16.07 6.42
N LEU A 318 -3.22 16.25 5.25
CA LEU A 318 -3.70 17.56 4.79
C LEU A 318 -4.80 18.15 5.71
N LEU A 319 -5.73 17.33 6.21
CA LEU A 319 -6.72 17.77 7.19
C LEU A 319 -6.06 18.19 8.51
N SER A 320 -5.06 17.42 8.98
CA SER A 320 -4.30 17.76 10.19
C SER A 320 -3.55 19.09 10.00
N GLN A 321 -2.87 19.29 8.88
CA GLN A 321 -2.17 20.55 8.59
C GLN A 321 -3.14 21.74 8.49
N THR A 322 -4.35 21.52 7.95
CA THR A 322 -5.43 22.53 7.93
C THR A 322 -5.88 22.89 9.33
N ASN A 323 -6.04 21.89 10.22
CA ASN A 323 -6.35 22.09 11.63
C ASN A 323 -5.24 22.82 12.39
N ASP A 324 -3.97 22.46 12.18
CA ASP A 324 -2.83 23.14 12.81
C ASP A 324 -2.78 24.62 12.45
N LEU A 325 -3.10 24.94 11.19
CA LEU A 325 -3.22 26.32 10.73
C LEU A 325 -4.43 27.03 11.35
N ALA A 326 -5.57 26.36 11.45
CA ALA A 326 -6.77 26.86 12.10
C ALA A 326 -6.50 27.17 13.59
N GLU A 327 -5.83 26.27 14.29
CA GLU A 327 -5.38 26.46 15.67
C GLU A 327 -4.50 27.70 15.78
N LEU A 328 -3.44 27.77 14.96
CA LEU A 328 -2.49 28.89 14.98
C LEU A 328 -3.18 30.25 14.75
N LEU A 329 -4.13 30.31 13.82
CA LEU A 329 -4.88 31.52 13.52
C LEU A 329 -5.91 31.87 14.59
N SER A 330 -6.48 30.87 15.28
CA SER A 330 -7.36 31.11 16.43
C SER A 330 -6.59 31.65 17.64
N GLN A 331 -5.36 31.18 17.88
CA GLN A 331 -4.53 31.67 18.99
C GLN A 331 -4.03 33.11 18.77
N LYS A 332 -3.78 33.50 17.52
CA LYS A 332 -3.39 34.86 17.15
C LYS A 332 -4.65 35.72 16.99
N GLY A 333 -5.00 36.53 18.00
CA GLY A 333 -6.25 37.32 18.04
C GLY A 333 -6.68 37.99 16.72
N ARG A 334 -5.81 38.75 16.03
CA ARG A 334 -6.02 39.21 14.64
C ARG A 334 -4.84 38.80 13.76
N ALA A 335 -5.10 38.01 12.71
CA ALA A 335 -4.10 37.64 11.73
C ALA A 335 -3.71 38.86 10.88
N GLY A 336 -2.42 38.98 10.55
CA GLY A 336 -1.93 39.99 9.62
C GLY A 336 -2.57 39.83 8.24
N SER A 337 -2.59 40.92 7.46
CA SER A 337 -3.14 40.91 6.09
C SER A 337 -2.36 39.97 5.16
N VAL A 338 -1.06 39.77 5.40
CA VAL A 338 -0.19 38.92 4.58
C VAL A 338 -0.53 37.43 4.74
N PRO A 339 -0.59 36.83 5.95
CA PRO A 339 -1.05 35.46 6.13
C PRO A 339 -2.45 35.18 5.55
N LEU A 340 -3.39 36.12 5.69
CA LEU A 340 -4.73 35.97 5.11
C LEU A 340 -4.71 35.99 3.58
N LYS A 341 -3.85 36.84 2.98
CA LYS A 341 -3.65 36.85 1.53
C LYS A 341 -3.02 35.54 1.04
N LEU A 342 -2.01 35.02 1.74
CA LEU A 342 -1.41 33.72 1.44
C LEU A 342 -2.44 32.59 1.54
N LEU A 343 -3.30 32.62 2.56
CA LEU A 343 -4.38 31.65 2.74
C LEU A 343 -5.38 31.69 1.58
N GLY A 344 -5.79 32.89 1.16
CA GLY A 344 -6.68 33.07 0.01
C GLY A 344 -6.08 32.52 -1.29
N LEU A 345 -4.80 32.80 -1.55
CA LEU A 345 -4.09 32.24 -2.71
C LEU A 345 -3.93 30.72 -2.60
N THR A 346 -3.69 30.19 -1.41
CA THR A 346 -3.57 28.74 -1.20
C THR A 346 -4.90 28.01 -1.44
N LYS A 347 -6.01 28.62 -1.02
CA LYS A 347 -7.36 28.15 -1.37
C LYS A 347 -7.58 28.16 -2.88
N GLU A 348 -7.25 29.27 -3.55
CA GLU A 348 -7.39 29.41 -5.01
C GLU A 348 -6.49 28.41 -5.78
N LYS A 349 -5.28 28.13 -5.29
CA LYS A 349 -4.41 27.05 -5.80
C LYS A 349 -5.13 25.71 -5.77
N LEU A 350 -5.79 25.38 -4.65
CA LEU A 350 -6.53 24.14 -4.52
C LEU A 350 -7.74 24.13 -5.47
N GLU A 351 -8.52 25.21 -5.55
CA GLU A 351 -9.63 25.36 -6.50
C GLU A 351 -9.21 25.12 -7.96
N LEU A 352 -8.10 25.71 -8.38
CA LEU A 352 -7.56 25.53 -9.72
C LEU A 352 -7.02 24.10 -9.95
N THR A 353 -6.47 23.45 -8.93
CA THR A 353 -6.04 22.04 -8.99
C THR A 353 -7.25 21.14 -9.24
N PHE A 354 -8.34 21.34 -8.50
CA PHE A 354 -9.61 20.64 -8.76
C PHE A 354 -10.13 20.92 -10.17
N LEU A 355 -10.13 22.18 -10.62
CA LEU A 355 -10.59 22.56 -11.96
C LEU A 355 -9.78 21.87 -13.06
N ARG A 356 -8.45 21.86 -12.93
CA ARG A 356 -7.51 21.25 -13.87
C ARG A 356 -7.79 19.76 -14.04
N ASP A 357 -7.90 19.04 -12.92
CA ASP A 357 -8.01 17.58 -12.92
C ASP A 357 -9.43 17.13 -13.31
N MET A 358 -10.47 17.83 -12.84
CA MET A 358 -11.85 17.59 -13.29
C MET A 358 -12.03 17.88 -14.79
N ALA A 359 -11.33 18.89 -15.33
CA ALA A 359 -11.36 19.16 -16.77
C ALA A 359 -10.66 18.06 -17.59
N LEU A 360 -9.60 17.42 -17.08
CA LEU A 360 -9.01 16.23 -17.69
C LEU A 360 -10.02 15.08 -17.72
N PHE A 361 -10.70 14.86 -16.59
CA PHE A 361 -11.73 13.83 -16.47
C PHE A 361 -12.89 14.02 -17.47
N ALA A 362 -13.34 15.27 -17.65
CA ALA A 362 -14.40 15.63 -18.59
C ALA A 362 -13.95 15.68 -20.06
N ASN A 363 -12.71 15.27 -20.40
CA ASN A 363 -12.10 15.40 -21.73
C ASN A 363 -12.14 16.83 -22.28
N GLN A 364 -11.87 17.82 -21.41
CA GLN A 364 -11.84 19.26 -21.74
C GLN A 364 -10.38 19.79 -21.66
N PRO A 365 -9.50 19.39 -22.59
CA PRO A 365 -8.06 19.67 -22.50
C PRO A 365 -7.75 21.17 -22.47
N ARG A 366 -8.56 21.98 -23.16
CA ARG A 366 -8.41 23.45 -23.15
C ARG A 366 -8.62 24.05 -21.76
N LYS A 367 -9.68 23.64 -21.04
CA LYS A 367 -9.94 24.13 -19.68
C LYS A 367 -8.86 23.67 -18.70
N SER A 368 -8.37 22.44 -18.87
CA SER A 368 -7.26 21.92 -18.08
C SER A 368 -5.98 22.72 -18.31
N GLN A 369 -5.64 23.04 -19.56
CA GLN A 369 -4.48 23.90 -19.89
C GLN A 369 -4.63 25.32 -19.38
N GLU A 370 -5.82 25.92 -19.48
CA GLU A 370 -6.11 27.25 -18.93
C GLU A 370 -5.92 27.25 -17.40
N ALA A 371 -6.45 26.26 -16.69
CA ALA A 371 -6.26 26.10 -15.25
C ALA A 371 -4.78 25.91 -14.86
N ALA A 372 -4.03 25.10 -15.62
CA ALA A 372 -2.60 24.90 -15.40
C ALA A 372 -1.79 26.20 -15.60
N GLY A 373 -2.17 27.03 -16.56
CA GLY A 373 -1.57 28.35 -16.78
C GLY A 373 -1.81 29.32 -15.63
N GLU A 374 -3.03 29.34 -15.08
CA GLU A 374 -3.35 30.17 -13.90
C GLU A 374 -2.66 29.66 -12.63
N LEU A 375 -2.55 28.33 -12.44
CA LEU A 375 -1.77 27.73 -11.34
C LEU A 375 -0.32 28.22 -11.34
N ALA A 376 0.35 28.19 -12.49
CA ALA A 376 1.74 28.63 -12.60
C ALA A 376 1.92 30.13 -12.27
N LYS A 377 0.96 30.98 -12.64
CA LYS A 377 0.96 32.41 -12.26
C LYS A 377 0.78 32.57 -10.76
N LEU A 378 -0.15 31.84 -10.17
CA LEU A 378 -0.46 31.89 -8.75
C LEU A 378 0.73 31.41 -7.90
N GLU A 379 1.43 30.36 -8.32
CA GLU A 379 2.68 29.92 -7.68
C GLU A 379 3.79 30.99 -7.73
N GLY A 380 3.84 31.77 -8.81
CA GLY A 380 4.72 32.94 -8.90
C GLY A 380 4.36 34.01 -7.86
N GLN A 381 3.07 34.28 -7.67
CA GLN A 381 2.58 35.25 -6.67
C GLN A 381 2.83 34.77 -5.23
N LEU A 382 2.56 33.50 -4.94
CA LEU A 382 2.86 32.89 -3.64
C LEU A 382 4.34 33.03 -3.29
N ARG A 383 5.23 32.67 -4.22
CA ARG A 383 6.69 32.83 -4.02
C ARG A 383 7.11 34.27 -3.79
N GLY A 384 6.53 35.22 -4.51
CA GLY A 384 6.80 36.65 -4.29
C GLY A 384 6.43 37.10 -2.88
N ILE A 385 5.21 36.78 -2.43
CA ILE A 385 4.73 37.18 -1.10
C ILE A 385 5.54 36.49 0.01
N MET A 386 5.94 35.23 -0.19
CA MET A 386 6.77 34.49 0.76
C MET A 386 8.15 35.11 0.93
N ALA A 387 8.74 35.66 -0.13
CA ALA A 387 10.03 36.36 -0.08
C ALA A 387 9.96 37.65 0.76
N ASP A 388 8.78 38.28 0.83
CA ASP A 388 8.55 39.55 1.51
C ASP A 388 7.96 39.40 2.93
N LEU A 389 7.98 38.18 3.50
CA LEU A 389 7.41 37.92 4.84
C LEU A 389 8.20 38.65 5.94
N THR A 390 7.45 39.35 6.80
CA THR A 390 8.01 39.97 8.02
C THR A 390 8.23 38.93 9.12
N LEU A 391 9.06 39.26 10.12
CA LEU A 391 9.28 38.41 11.31
C LEU A 391 7.99 38.11 12.08
N GLU A 392 7.03 39.05 12.11
CA GLU A 392 5.76 38.88 12.82
C GLU A 392 4.82 37.90 12.09
N ASP A 393 4.87 37.91 10.76
CA ASP A 393 4.07 37.05 9.89
C ASP A 393 4.68 35.67 9.68
N GLN A 394 5.98 35.51 9.92
CA GLN A 394 6.79 34.37 9.50
C GLN A 394 6.21 33.02 9.93
N LYS A 395 5.75 32.88 11.19
CA LYS A 395 5.19 31.61 11.67
C LYS A 395 3.93 31.20 10.92
N SER A 396 3.00 32.14 10.70
CA SER A 396 1.73 31.85 10.03
C SER A 396 1.91 31.74 8.51
N GLY A 397 2.75 32.60 7.92
CA GLY A 397 3.11 32.52 6.50
C GLY A 397 3.79 31.20 6.14
N ASN A 398 4.73 30.73 6.96
CA ASN A 398 5.39 29.44 6.76
C ASN A 398 4.40 28.26 6.85
N GLN A 399 3.48 28.28 7.82
CA GLN A 399 2.48 27.21 7.93
C GLN A 399 1.55 27.16 6.71
N VAL A 400 1.10 28.33 6.23
CA VAL A 400 0.31 28.42 4.99
C VAL A 400 1.11 27.91 3.78
N HIS A 401 2.40 28.22 3.74
CA HIS A 401 3.29 27.74 2.67
C HIS A 401 3.46 26.22 2.69
N TYR A 402 3.71 25.62 3.85
CA TYR A 402 3.82 24.16 3.98
C TYR A 402 2.53 23.46 3.55
N LEU A 403 1.37 23.99 3.95
CA LEU A 403 0.08 23.48 3.47
C LEU A 403 -0.04 23.59 1.94
N SER A 404 0.41 24.71 1.37
CA SER A 404 0.43 24.92 -0.09
C SER A 404 1.34 23.93 -0.82
N GLU A 405 2.51 23.62 -0.27
CA GLU A 405 3.42 22.60 -0.82
C GLU A 405 2.85 21.19 -0.66
N ALA A 406 2.15 20.91 0.43
CA ALA A 406 1.49 19.63 0.64
C ALA A 406 0.38 19.40 -0.40
N PHE A 407 -0.31 20.45 -0.85
CA PHE A 407 -1.27 20.37 -1.96
C PHE A 407 -0.65 20.01 -3.30
N ASP A 408 0.66 20.19 -3.51
CA ASP A 408 1.33 19.74 -4.75
C ASP A 408 1.39 18.22 -4.87
N GLN A 409 1.14 17.51 -3.76
CA GLN A 409 1.04 16.05 -3.74
C GLN A 409 -0.36 15.55 -4.14
N LEU A 410 -1.34 16.44 -4.32
CA LEU A 410 -2.68 16.09 -4.76
C LEU A 410 -2.69 15.80 -6.27
N ASP A 411 -2.91 14.55 -6.60
CA ASP A 411 -3.23 14.10 -7.96
C ASP A 411 -4.65 13.55 -7.99
N LEU A 412 -5.59 14.32 -8.54
CA LEU A 412 -6.98 13.89 -8.67
C LEU A 412 -7.25 13.21 -10.03
N SER A 413 -6.26 13.13 -10.91
CA SER A 413 -6.43 12.53 -12.24
C SER A 413 -6.74 11.03 -12.19
N ASP A 414 -6.29 10.36 -11.12
CA ASP A 414 -6.51 8.95 -10.86
C ASP A 414 -7.69 8.68 -9.91
N CYS A 415 -8.46 9.69 -9.48
CA CYS A 415 -9.64 9.52 -8.62
C CYS A 415 -10.74 8.69 -9.30
N ASP A 416 -11.49 7.90 -8.51
CA ASP A 416 -12.55 7.04 -9.04
C ASP A 416 -13.87 7.81 -9.15
N TYR A 417 -14.16 8.26 -10.36
CA TYR A 417 -15.42 8.92 -10.71
C TYR A 417 -16.23 8.01 -11.65
N ALA A 418 -17.53 7.83 -11.36
CA ALA A 418 -18.41 6.95 -12.12
C ALA A 418 -18.79 7.57 -13.48
N CYS A 419 -19.00 8.89 -13.55
CA CYS A 419 -19.48 9.62 -14.72
C CYS A 419 -18.88 11.04 -14.88
N PRO A 420 -18.53 11.50 -16.11
CA PRO A 420 -18.04 12.86 -16.43
C PRO A 420 -18.89 14.04 -15.93
N GLU A 421 -20.18 13.82 -15.73
CA GLU A 421 -21.18 14.86 -15.45
C GLU A 421 -21.47 15.03 -13.94
N GLU A 422 -20.61 14.46 -13.09
CA GLU A 422 -20.86 14.34 -11.65
C GLU A 422 -20.90 15.67 -10.89
N GLU A 423 -21.74 15.68 -9.85
CA GLU A 423 -21.76 16.75 -8.86
C GLU A 423 -20.49 16.65 -7.99
N PRO A 424 -19.58 17.65 -8.06
CA PRO A 424 -18.30 17.60 -7.37
C PRO A 424 -18.46 17.53 -5.84
N ASP A 425 -19.65 17.85 -5.32
CA ASP A 425 -19.95 17.98 -3.89
C ASP A 425 -20.59 16.73 -3.26
N LYS A 426 -21.02 15.74 -4.05
CA LYS A 426 -21.76 14.56 -3.54
C LYS A 426 -20.87 13.54 -2.84
N LEU A 427 -21.13 13.23 -1.57
CA LEU A 427 -20.31 12.31 -0.80
C LEU A 427 -20.20 10.90 -1.38
N ILE A 428 -21.36 10.30 -1.68
CA ILE A 428 -21.44 8.96 -2.27
C ILE A 428 -22.03 9.12 -3.66
N LEU A 429 -21.34 8.55 -4.64
CA LEU A 429 -21.73 8.61 -6.03
C LEU A 429 -22.50 7.34 -6.40
N PRO A 430 -23.51 7.43 -7.28
CA PRO A 430 -24.13 6.25 -7.84
C PRO A 430 -23.15 5.56 -8.80
N HIS A 431 -22.94 4.26 -8.63
CA HIS A 431 -22.20 3.44 -9.59
C HIS A 431 -23.11 2.38 -10.19
N ALA A 432 -22.92 2.14 -11.50
CA ALA A 432 -23.48 0.97 -12.16
C ALA A 432 -22.77 -0.29 -11.64
N VAL A 433 -23.53 -1.15 -10.97
CA VAL A 433 -23.05 -2.39 -10.34
C VAL A 433 -23.83 -3.60 -10.87
N ASN A 434 -23.17 -4.74 -10.97
CA ASN A 434 -23.81 -6.04 -11.11
C ASN A 434 -23.73 -6.75 -9.76
N LEU A 435 -24.88 -6.93 -9.12
CA LEU A 435 -25.01 -7.47 -7.78
C LEU A 435 -25.50 -8.91 -7.81
N SER A 436 -24.98 -9.71 -6.89
CA SER A 436 -25.45 -11.06 -6.58
C SER A 436 -25.28 -11.33 -5.09
N SER A 437 -25.84 -12.42 -4.60
CA SER A 437 -25.68 -12.84 -3.19
C SER A 437 -24.23 -13.19 -2.81
N ALA A 438 -23.37 -13.48 -3.80
CA ALA A 438 -22.01 -13.97 -3.60
C ALA A 438 -20.91 -12.99 -4.03
N GLY A 439 -21.26 -11.93 -4.76
CA GLY A 439 -20.27 -11.08 -5.40
C GLY A 439 -20.86 -9.83 -6.05
N ILE A 440 -19.97 -8.86 -6.28
CA ILE A 440 -20.29 -7.55 -6.85
C ILE A 440 -19.30 -7.26 -7.97
N ALA A 441 -19.78 -6.82 -9.12
CA ALA A 441 -18.94 -6.31 -10.19
C ALA A 441 -19.26 -4.84 -10.47
N PHE A 442 -18.24 -4.03 -10.67
CA PHE A 442 -18.35 -2.59 -10.88
C PHE A 442 -17.22 -2.09 -11.78
N ARG A 443 -17.29 -0.84 -12.21
CA ARG A 443 -16.23 -0.20 -13.00
C ARG A 443 -15.50 0.83 -12.15
N THR A 444 -14.21 0.94 -12.40
CA THR A 444 -13.34 1.91 -11.74
C THR A 444 -12.30 2.45 -12.71
N ARG A 445 -11.79 3.67 -12.48
CA ARG A 445 -10.60 4.19 -13.19
C ARG A 445 -9.30 3.93 -12.44
N ARG A 446 -9.37 3.40 -11.22
CA ARG A 446 -8.19 3.15 -10.39
C ARG A 446 -7.21 2.21 -11.06
N LYS A 447 -5.99 2.71 -11.24
CA LYS A 447 -4.81 1.95 -11.68
C LYS A 447 -4.17 1.24 -10.49
N GLY A 448 -3.19 0.37 -10.76
CA GLY A 448 -2.43 -0.33 -9.72
C GLY A 448 -3.21 -1.43 -8.98
N LEU A 449 -4.41 -1.78 -9.44
CA LEU A 449 -5.20 -2.86 -8.88
C LEU A 449 -4.64 -4.22 -9.27
N THR A 450 -4.72 -5.17 -8.35
CA THR A 450 -4.21 -6.53 -8.53
C THR A 450 -5.30 -7.54 -8.19
N GLN A 451 -5.45 -8.55 -9.05
CA GLN A 451 -6.32 -9.68 -8.75
C GLN A 451 -5.81 -10.36 -7.47
N GLY A 452 -6.74 -10.66 -6.57
CA GLY A 452 -6.44 -11.21 -5.25
C GLY A 452 -6.35 -10.18 -4.13
N SER A 453 -6.30 -8.88 -4.45
CA SER A 453 -6.38 -7.82 -3.45
C SER A 453 -7.74 -7.78 -2.77
N PHE A 454 -7.75 -7.31 -1.53
CA PHE A 454 -8.94 -7.25 -0.70
C PHE A 454 -9.56 -5.87 -0.76
N VAL A 455 -10.89 -5.83 -0.73
CA VAL A 455 -11.64 -4.59 -0.79
C VAL A 455 -12.68 -4.57 0.31
N GLU A 456 -12.89 -3.39 0.85
CA GLU A 456 -14.04 -3.04 1.67
C GLU A 456 -15.02 -2.30 0.79
N ILE A 457 -16.29 -2.63 0.91
CA ILE A 457 -17.35 -2.08 0.08
C ILE A 457 -18.45 -1.56 0.99
N TYR A 458 -18.87 -0.34 0.72
CA TYR A 458 -20.07 0.25 1.27
C TYR A 458 -21.01 0.60 0.13
N MET A 459 -22.26 0.23 0.28
CA MET A 459 -23.31 0.58 -0.66
C MET A 459 -24.60 0.84 0.08
N GLU A 460 -25.48 1.64 -0.51
CA GLU A 460 -26.84 1.76 -0.03
C GLU A 460 -27.74 0.87 -0.87
N LEU A 461 -28.55 0.02 -0.24
CA LEU A 461 -29.49 -0.87 -0.92
C LEU A 461 -30.89 -0.68 -0.35
N SER A 462 -31.90 -0.88 -1.20
CA SER A 462 -33.29 -0.82 -0.78
C SER A 462 -34.01 -2.16 -0.92
N GLN A 463 -34.53 -2.66 0.22
CA GLN A 463 -35.33 -3.89 0.29
C GLN A 463 -36.72 -3.73 -0.35
N ASP A 464 -37.31 -2.53 -0.28
CA ASP A 464 -38.69 -2.23 -0.68
C ASP A 464 -38.80 -1.19 -1.81
N GLY A 465 -37.66 -0.67 -2.29
CA GLY A 465 -37.57 0.38 -3.30
C GLY A 465 -37.81 1.80 -2.77
N LYS A 466 -38.10 1.96 -1.47
CA LYS A 466 -38.43 3.25 -0.85
C LYS A 466 -37.39 3.67 0.18
N HIS A 467 -36.92 2.73 0.99
CA HIS A 467 -35.97 3.00 2.07
C HIS A 467 -34.60 2.43 1.68
N TRP A 468 -33.60 3.31 1.63
CA TRP A 468 -32.21 2.94 1.38
C TRP A 468 -31.50 2.69 2.71
N GLN A 469 -30.78 1.56 2.80
CA GLN A 469 -30.07 1.14 4.00
C GLN A 469 -28.61 0.85 3.65
N PRO A 470 -27.66 1.25 4.51
CA PRO A 470 -26.26 1.00 4.28
C PRO A 470 -25.94 -0.49 4.44
N VAL A 471 -25.14 -1.01 3.52
CA VAL A 471 -24.59 -2.35 3.50
C VAL A 471 -23.08 -2.23 3.44
N HIS A 472 -22.44 -2.75 4.49
CA HIS A 472 -20.99 -2.83 4.61
C HIS A 472 -20.56 -4.30 4.53
N LEU A 473 -19.57 -4.58 3.69
CA LEU A 473 -18.99 -5.92 3.48
C LEU A 473 -17.52 -5.86 3.05
N PHE A 474 -16.83 -7.01 3.16
CA PHE A 474 -15.47 -7.21 2.67
C PHE A 474 -15.45 -8.28 1.58
N GLY A 475 -14.64 -8.05 0.55
CA GLY A 475 -14.49 -8.94 -0.58
C GLY A 475 -13.06 -9.11 -1.05
N LYS A 476 -12.89 -10.02 -2.00
CA LYS A 476 -11.64 -10.27 -2.72
C LYS A 476 -11.86 -10.00 -4.20
N LEU A 477 -10.95 -9.24 -4.81
CA LEU A 477 -10.94 -9.07 -6.26
C LEU A 477 -10.60 -10.40 -6.92
N VAL A 478 -11.55 -10.95 -7.67
CA VAL A 478 -11.41 -12.24 -8.37
C VAL A 478 -11.22 -12.06 -9.88
N LEU A 479 -11.63 -10.92 -10.42
CA LEU A 479 -11.44 -10.60 -11.83
C LEU A 479 -11.16 -9.11 -11.99
N MET A 480 -10.26 -8.79 -12.91
CA MET A 480 -10.03 -7.44 -13.41
C MET A 480 -9.89 -7.53 -14.94
N LYS A 481 -10.66 -6.71 -15.67
CA LYS A 481 -10.61 -6.62 -17.13
C LYS A 481 -10.60 -5.16 -17.55
N GLY A 482 -9.70 -4.78 -18.44
CA GLY A 482 -9.58 -3.40 -18.93
C GLY A 482 -8.11 -2.97 -19.09
N PRO A 483 -7.85 -1.67 -19.25
CA PRO A 483 -8.87 -0.60 -19.34
C PRO A 483 -9.71 -0.70 -20.62
N ASP A 484 -10.94 -0.20 -20.59
CA ASP A 484 -11.78 -0.01 -21.79
C ASP A 484 -11.43 1.30 -22.52
N ALA A 485 -12.17 1.62 -23.59
CA ALA A 485 -11.93 2.84 -24.38
C ALA A 485 -12.08 4.15 -23.58
N ASN A 486 -12.76 4.11 -22.43
CA ASN A 486 -12.93 5.23 -21.52
C ASN A 486 -11.95 5.20 -20.34
N GLY A 487 -10.95 4.31 -20.38
CA GLY A 487 -9.96 4.16 -19.31
C GLY A 487 -10.50 3.42 -18.07
N GLN A 488 -11.66 2.78 -18.14
CA GLN A 488 -12.26 2.08 -16.99
C GLN A 488 -11.89 0.59 -16.95
N PHE A 489 -11.57 0.10 -15.77
CA PHE A 489 -11.42 -1.32 -15.44
C PHE A 489 -12.73 -1.87 -14.93
N ARG A 490 -13.17 -3.01 -15.46
CA ARG A 490 -14.25 -3.83 -14.90
C ARG A 490 -13.68 -4.76 -13.85
N LEU A 491 -14.13 -4.62 -12.62
CA LEU A 491 -13.76 -5.47 -11.50
C LEU A 491 -14.90 -6.44 -11.19
N ALA A 492 -14.55 -7.63 -10.70
CA ALA A 492 -15.47 -8.50 -9.97
C ALA A 492 -14.88 -8.89 -8.62
N THR A 493 -15.70 -8.79 -7.60
CA THR A 493 -15.38 -9.11 -6.22
C THR A 493 -16.21 -10.29 -5.75
N MET A 494 -15.58 -11.20 -5.02
CA MET A 494 -16.24 -12.25 -4.26
C MET A 494 -16.40 -11.76 -2.82
N ILE A 495 -17.61 -11.85 -2.27
CA ILE A 495 -17.87 -11.47 -0.87
C ILE A 495 -17.19 -12.50 0.05
N LEU A 496 -16.36 -12.02 0.96
CA LEU A 496 -15.68 -12.84 1.97
C LEU A 496 -16.39 -12.78 3.32
N MET A 497 -16.81 -11.58 3.73
CA MET A 497 -17.45 -11.33 5.02
C MET A 497 -18.56 -10.31 4.85
N ILE A 498 -19.70 -10.60 5.44
CA ILE A 498 -20.86 -9.71 5.48
C ILE A 498 -21.65 -10.02 6.75
N PRO A 499 -22.05 -9.02 7.56
CA PRO A 499 -22.91 -9.23 8.71
C PRO A 499 -24.25 -9.86 8.27
N PRO A 500 -24.85 -10.77 9.06
CA PRO A 500 -26.09 -11.44 8.67
C PRO A 500 -27.22 -10.46 8.29
N ALA A 501 -27.39 -9.37 9.05
CA ALA A 501 -28.38 -8.33 8.75
C ALA A 501 -28.14 -7.68 7.37
N HIS A 502 -26.89 -7.37 7.04
CA HIS A 502 -26.54 -6.79 5.74
C HIS A 502 -26.71 -7.80 4.59
N LYS A 503 -26.45 -9.09 4.85
CA LYS A 503 -26.67 -10.16 3.87
C LYS A 503 -28.14 -10.29 3.50
N GLU A 504 -29.02 -10.18 4.49
CA GLU A 504 -30.46 -10.18 4.24
C GLU A 504 -30.90 -9.00 3.37
N ILE A 505 -30.44 -7.79 3.69
CA ILE A 505 -30.69 -6.59 2.87
C ILE A 505 -30.24 -6.81 1.41
N LEU A 506 -29.01 -7.30 1.21
CA LEU A 506 -28.47 -7.58 -0.12
C LEU A 506 -29.33 -8.58 -0.89
N VAL A 507 -29.70 -9.71 -0.27
CA VAL A 507 -30.49 -10.75 -0.93
C VAL A 507 -31.88 -10.24 -1.28
N GLN A 508 -32.56 -9.57 -0.35
CA GLN A 508 -33.90 -9.03 -0.59
C GLN A 508 -33.89 -7.97 -1.69
N HIS A 509 -32.89 -7.09 -1.70
CA HIS A 509 -32.70 -6.11 -2.76
C HIS A 509 -32.52 -6.78 -4.14
N VAL A 510 -31.63 -7.76 -4.25
CA VAL A 510 -31.38 -8.50 -5.50
C VAL A 510 -32.65 -9.21 -5.98
N VAL A 511 -33.37 -9.89 -5.08
CA VAL A 511 -34.63 -10.58 -5.42
C VAL A 511 -35.70 -9.60 -5.88
N ARG A 512 -35.86 -8.46 -5.21
CA ARG A 512 -36.80 -7.41 -5.62
C ARG A 512 -36.47 -6.89 -7.02
N LYS A 513 -35.23 -6.44 -7.23
CA LYS A 513 -34.78 -5.89 -8.52
C LYS A 513 -34.91 -6.90 -9.65
N HIS A 514 -34.68 -8.18 -9.38
CA HIS A 514 -34.89 -9.24 -10.38
C HIS A 514 -36.37 -9.46 -10.74
N ARG A 515 -37.31 -9.15 -9.85
CA ARG A 515 -38.75 -9.19 -10.14
C ARG A 515 -39.26 -7.95 -10.89
N GLU A 516 -38.52 -6.84 -10.80
CA GLU A 516 -38.86 -5.56 -11.44
C GLU A 516 -38.38 -5.46 -12.89
N GLY A 517 -37.28 -6.15 -13.23
CA GLY A 517 -36.75 -6.25 -14.59
C GLY A 517 -37.35 -7.41 -15.35
#